data_AF-T1A4I5-F1
#
_entry.id   AF-T1A4I5-F1
#
_cell.length_a   1.000
_cell.length_b   1.000
_cell.length_c   1.000
_cell.angle_alpha   90.00
_cell.angle_beta   90.00
_cell.angle_gamma   90.00
#
_symmetry.space_group_name_H-M   'P 1'
#
loop_
_entity.id
_entity.type
_entity.pdbx_description
1 polymer ?
#
loop_
_entity_poly.entity_id
_entity_poly.type
_entity_poly.pdbx_seq_one_letter_code
_entity_poly.pdbx_strand_id
1 'polypeptide(L)' 'ATRLMQGDLSTDELFDMIERMGNHVDREDLEKIGLYYSFKKNSFSLSIYRKRSSRNRKDAADVEKD' A
#
# COMPACT_ATOMS: atom_id res chain seq x y z
N ALA A 1 20.62 -8.75 1.53
CA ALA A 1 20.15 -7.47 0.96
C ALA A 1 20.40 -7.35 -0.56
N THR A 2 21.45 -7.99 -1.10
CA THR A 2 21.94 -7.80 -2.49
C THR A 2 21.11 -8.44 -3.61
N ARG A 3 20.08 -9.24 -3.30
CA ARG A 3 19.26 -9.91 -4.33
C ARG A 3 18.13 -9.04 -4.91
N LEU A 4 17.90 -7.84 -4.36
CA LEU A 4 16.91 -6.89 -4.88
C LEU A 4 17.40 -6.07 -6.09
N MET A 5 18.67 -6.18 -6.51
CA MET A 5 19.28 -5.23 -7.47
C MET A 5 20.11 -5.88 -8.59
N GLN A 6 19.68 -7.03 -9.12
CA GLN A 6 20.30 -7.58 -10.35
C GLN A 6 19.36 -7.60 -11.56
N GLY A 7 18.14 -7.09 -11.42
CA GLY A 7 17.19 -6.85 -12.51
C GLY A 7 16.21 -5.76 -12.10
N ASP A 8 15.57 -5.13 -13.09
CA ASP A 8 14.46 -4.21 -12.85
C ASP A 8 13.38 -4.96 -12.05
N LEU A 9 13.16 -4.55 -10.80
CA LEU A 9 12.10 -5.13 -9.98
C LEU A 9 10.77 -4.75 -10.62
N SER A 10 10.09 -5.73 -11.22
CA SER A 10 8.78 -5.49 -11.80
C SER A 10 7.76 -5.17 -10.71
N THR A 11 6.70 -4.48 -11.10
CA THR A 11 5.61 -4.15 -10.19
C THR A 11 4.94 -5.40 -9.60
N ASP A 12 4.82 -6.47 -10.38
CA ASP A 12 4.24 -7.75 -9.90
C ASP A 12 5.15 -8.45 -8.89
N GLU A 13 6.46 -8.51 -9.13
CA GLU A 13 7.42 -9.09 -8.17
C GLU A 13 7.44 -8.32 -6.85
N LEU A 14 7.26 -7.00 -6.90
CA LEU A 14 7.10 -6.19 -5.70
C LEU A 14 5.83 -6.60 -4.94
N PHE A 15 4.68 -6.74 -5.60
CA PHE A 15 3.43 -7.17 -4.94
C PHE A 15 3.55 -8.57 -4.33
N ASP A 16 4.12 -9.52 -5.06
CA ASP A 16 4.35 -10.89 -4.59
C ASP A 16 5.21 -10.91 -3.33
N MET A 17 6.24 -10.05 -3.27
CA MET A 17 7.07 -9.92 -2.07
C MET A 17 6.25 -9.43 -0.87
N ILE A 18 5.35 -8.46 -1.07
CA ILE A 18 4.52 -7.88 -0.01
C ILE A 18 3.50 -8.89 0.53
N GLU A 19 2.85 -9.62 -0.38
CA GLU A 19 1.90 -10.70 -0.04
C GLU A 19 2.61 -11.83 0.73
N ARG A 20 3.81 -12.23 0.30
CA ARG A 20 4.65 -13.21 1.02
C ARG A 20 5.08 -12.75 2.41
N MET A 21 5.13 -11.45 2.65
CA MET A 21 5.37 -10.86 3.98
C MET A 21 4.10 -10.86 4.86
N GLY A 22 2.98 -11.41 4.38
CA GLY A 22 1.72 -11.50 5.11
C GLY A 22 0.86 -10.24 5.03
N ASN A 23 1.18 -9.31 4.12
CA ASN A 23 0.41 -8.09 3.93
C ASN A 23 -0.40 -8.21 2.65
N HIS A 24 -1.73 -8.32 2.78
CA HIS A 24 -2.61 -8.28 1.62
C HIS A 24 -2.66 -6.90 1.00
N VAL A 25 -2.46 -6.81 -0.32
CA VAL A 25 -2.48 -5.56 -1.07
C VAL A 25 -3.58 -5.60 -2.12
N ASP A 26 -4.66 -4.86 -1.85
CA ASP A 26 -5.62 -4.52 -2.88
C ASP A 26 -5.00 -3.50 -3.85
N ARG A 27 -4.81 -3.92 -5.10
CA ARG A 27 -4.15 -3.13 -6.14
C ARG A 27 -5.01 -1.95 -6.59
N GLU A 28 -6.35 -2.06 -6.51
CA GLU A 28 -7.27 -1.06 -7.03
C GLU A 28 -7.29 0.20 -6.14
N ASP A 29 -7.13 -0.02 -4.84
CA ASP A 29 -7.10 1.02 -3.80
C ASP A 29 -5.70 1.60 -3.52
N LEU A 30 -4.69 1.17 -4.27
CA LEU A 30 -3.32 1.60 -4.09
C LEU A 30 -3.03 2.90 -4.85
N GLU A 31 -2.35 3.83 -4.18
CA GLU A 31 -1.84 5.06 -4.79
C GLU A 31 -0.33 4.99 -5.04
N LYS A 32 0.43 4.44 -4.09
CA LYS A 32 1.89 4.35 -4.17
C LYS A 32 2.45 3.26 -3.23
N ILE A 33 3.58 2.66 -3.61
CA ILE A 33 4.44 1.89 -2.71
C ILE A 33 5.77 2.62 -2.54
N GLY A 34 6.26 2.70 -1.30
CA GLY A 34 7.60 3.17 -0.98
C GLY A 34 8.45 2.06 -0.40
N LEU A 35 9.63 1.81 -0.97
CA LEU A 35 10.66 0.96 -0.40
C LEU A 35 11.81 1.83 0.07
N TYR A 36 12.09 1.84 1.37
CA TYR A 36 13.15 2.62 1.99
C TYR A 36 14.19 1.71 2.64
N TYR A 37 15.47 2.06 2.48
CA TYR A 37 16.55 1.42 3.21
C TYR A 37 17.16 2.39 4.24
N SER A 38 17.24 1.95 5.49
CA SER A 38 17.93 2.70 6.54
C SER A 38 19.33 2.15 6.75
N PHE A 39 20.37 2.91 6.37
CA PHE A 39 21.75 2.55 6.68
C PHE A 39 22.01 2.45 8.18
N LYS A 40 21.48 3.39 8.97
CA LYS A 40 21.64 3.42 10.43
C LYS A 40 21.03 2.18 11.10
N LYS A 41 19.88 1.71 10.62
CA LYS A 41 19.17 0.56 11.19
C LYS A 41 19.51 -0.77 10.49
N ASN A 42 20.27 -0.72 9.40
CA ASN A 42 20.56 -1.86 8.54
C ASN A 42 19.29 -2.65 8.15
N SER A 43 18.22 -1.94 7.82
CA SER A 43 16.88 -2.52 7.62
C SER A 43 16.13 -1.89 6.45
N PHE A 44 15.31 -2.69 5.76
CA PHE A 44 14.34 -2.19 4.79
C PHE A 44 13.01 -1.87 5.49
N SER A 45 12.28 -0.89 4.96
CA SER A 45 10.92 -0.57 5.37
C SER A 45 10.07 -0.39 4.12
N LEU A 46 8.88 -0.99 4.17
CA LEU A 46 7.88 -0.90 3.12
C LEU A 46 6.71 -0.05 3.62
N SER A 47 6.34 0.95 2.83
CA SER A 47 5.19 1.82 3.09
C SER A 47 4.17 1.67 1.96
N ILE A 48 2.92 1.39 2.32
CA ILE A 48 1.79 1.24 1.40
C ILE A 48 0.90 2.48 1.53
N TYR A 49 0.74 3.24 0.46
CA TYR A 49 -0.15 4.40 0.40
C TYR A 49 -1.41 4.02 -0.36
N ARG A 50 -2.56 4.10 0.30
CA ARG A 50 -3.87 3.82 -0.30
C ARG A 50 -4.54 5.13 -0.69
N LYS A 51 -5.28 5.11 -1.79
CA LYS A 51 -6.14 6.23 -2.20
C LYS A 51 -7.05 6.56 -1.03
N ARG A 52 -7.11 7.85 -0.67
CA ARG A 52 -8.14 8.30 0.28
C ARG A 52 -9.49 8.04 -0.37
N SER A 53 -10.21 7.02 0.12
CA SER A 53 -11.65 6.94 -0.10
C SER A 53 -12.22 8.22 0.51
N SER A 54 -12.61 9.19 -0.32
CA SER A 54 -13.51 10.23 0.14
C SER A 54 -14.78 9.52 0.57
N ARG A 55 -14.92 9.28 1.88
CA ARG A 55 -16.23 9.01 2.45
C ARG A 55 -17.02 10.28 2.23
N ASN A 56 -17.63 10.40 1.05
CA ASN A 56 -18.78 11.25 0.86
C ASN A 56 -19.78 10.78 1.92
N ARG A 57 -19.85 11.49 3.05
CA ARG A 57 -21.04 11.51 3.89
C ARG A 57 -22.15 12.11 3.03
N LYS A 58 -22.72 11.30 2.15
CA LYS A 58 -24.11 11.45 1.76
C LYS A 58 -24.89 10.40 2.55
N ASP A 59 -26.11 10.79 2.87
CA ASP A 59 -27.13 10.01 3.57
C ASP A 59 -27.09 10.10 5.10
N ALA A 60 -27.42 11.30 5.57
CA ALA A 60 -28.45 11.47 6.60
C ALA A 60 -29.23 12.76 6.32
N ALA A 61 -29.88 12.81 5.15
CA ALA A 61 -31.09 13.61 4.97
C ALA A 61 -32.28 12.64 5.11
N ASP A 62 -33.37 13.14 5.69
CA ASP A 62 -34.64 12.48 5.98
C ASP A 62 -34.71 11.50 7.16
N VAL A 63 -34.92 12.09 8.34
CA VAL A 63 -36.00 11.62 9.22
C VAL A 63 -36.95 12.81 9.44
N GLU A 64 -37.76 13.10 8.41
CA GLU A 64 -39.11 13.59 8.64
C GLU A 64 -39.95 12.36 8.99
N LYS A 65 -40.44 12.28 10.24
CA LYS A 65 -41.66 11.57 10.59
C LYS A 65 -42.15 11.95 11.99
N ASP A 66 -43.37 12.50 11.97
CA ASP A 66 -44.37 12.72 13.02
C ASP A 66 -44.15 13.81 14.07
#